data_AF-A0A1Y1UXN4-F1
#
_entry.id   AF-A0A1Y1UXN4-F1
#
_cell.length_a   1.000
_cell.length_b   1.000
_cell.length_c   1.000
_cell.angle_alpha   90.00
_cell.angle_beta   90.00
_cell.angle_gamma   90.00
#
_symmetry.space_group_name_H-M   'P 1'
#
loop_
_entity.id
_entity.type
_entity.pdbx_description
1 polymer ?
#
loop_
_entity_poly.entity_id
_entity_poly.type
_entity_poly.pdbx_seq_one_letter_code
_entity_poly.pdbx_strand_id
1 'polypeptide(L)'
;ISTDGSCGMDVGKICPEGTCCSRYGFCGTSKDYCGMGCQSDYGKCDAMDTIVPSKLSISTDGSCGMDVGKICPEGTCCSRYGFCGTSEDYCGMGCQSDYGKC
;
A
#
# COMPACT_ATOMS: atom_id res chain seq x y z
N ILE A 1 -17.76 -18.35 -12.04
CA ILE A 1 -16.68 -18.94 -11.21
C ILE A 1 -15.60 -19.47 -12.14
N SER A 2 -14.33 -19.14 -11.88
CA SER A 2 -13.17 -19.54 -12.66
C SER A 2 -12.82 -21.01 -12.45
N THR A 3 -12.45 -21.70 -13.53
CA THR A 3 -12.02 -23.12 -13.53
C THR A 3 -10.61 -23.32 -14.10
N ASP A 4 -10.06 -22.30 -14.75
CA ASP A 4 -8.73 -22.28 -15.36
C ASP A 4 -7.74 -21.38 -14.59
N GLY A 5 -8.19 -20.82 -13.47
CA GLY A 5 -7.39 -19.93 -12.63
C GLY A 5 -7.37 -18.47 -13.11
N SER A 6 -8.04 -18.11 -14.20
CA SER A 6 -8.15 -16.71 -14.66
C SER A 6 -9.28 -15.95 -13.96
N CYS A 7 -9.09 -14.68 -13.65
CA CYS A 7 -10.08 -13.83 -13.00
C CYS A 7 -9.92 -12.35 -13.38
N GLY A 8 -10.86 -11.52 -12.95
CA GLY A 8 -10.80 -10.07 -13.13
C GLY A 8 -11.70 -9.56 -14.24
N MET A 9 -11.71 -8.24 -14.41
CA MET A 9 -12.59 -7.55 -15.35
C MET A 9 -12.38 -7.98 -16.80
N ASP A 10 -11.13 -8.20 -17.22
CA ASP A 10 -10.77 -8.56 -18.60
C ASP A 10 -11.40 -9.88 -19.06
N VAL A 11 -11.56 -10.83 -18.15
CA VAL A 11 -12.16 -12.15 -18.43
C VAL A 11 -13.56 -12.31 -17.84
N GLY A 12 -14.02 -11.36 -17.01
CA GLY A 12 -15.31 -11.39 -16.33
C GLY A 12 -15.49 -12.57 -15.37
N LYS A 13 -14.40 -13.18 -14.89
CA LYS A 13 -14.44 -14.38 -14.04
C LYS A 13 -14.10 -14.05 -12.59
N ILE A 14 -14.83 -14.69 -11.68
CA ILE A 14 -14.64 -14.62 -10.23
C ILE A 14 -13.93 -15.89 -9.77
N CYS A 15 -12.94 -15.78 -8.90
CA CYS A 15 -12.21 -16.90 -8.32
C CYS A 15 -13.10 -17.80 -7.45
N PRO A 16 -12.72 -19.08 -7.27
CA PRO A 16 -13.36 -19.99 -6.33
C PRO A 16 -13.39 -19.42 -4.90
N GLU A 17 -14.34 -19.89 -4.09
CA GLU A 17 -14.49 -19.46 -2.71
C GLU A 17 -13.18 -19.63 -1.92
N GLY A 18 -12.85 -18.65 -1.08
CA GLY A 18 -11.63 -18.65 -0.27
C GLY A 18 -10.35 -18.29 -1.03
N THR A 19 -10.42 -17.98 -2.33
CA THR A 19 -9.27 -17.56 -3.13
C THR A 19 -9.41 -16.12 -3.62
N CYS A 20 -8.26 -15.53 -3.93
CA CYS A 20 -8.09 -14.11 -4.22
C CYS A 20 -7.80 -13.91 -5.70
N CYS A 21 -8.30 -12.83 -6.27
CA CYS A 21 -7.98 -12.44 -7.65
C CYS A 21 -6.83 -11.43 -7.63
N SER A 22 -5.65 -11.82 -8.10
CA SER A 22 -4.48 -10.94 -8.15
C SER A 22 -4.70 -9.76 -9.10
N ARG A 23 -3.88 -8.72 -8.96
CA ARG A 23 -3.82 -7.60 -9.92
C ARG A 23 -3.50 -8.02 -11.37
N TYR A 24 -2.97 -9.24 -11.54
CA TYR A 24 -2.60 -9.80 -12.83
C TYR A 24 -3.68 -10.74 -13.41
N GLY A 25 -4.83 -10.85 -12.75
CA GLY A 25 -5.98 -11.62 -13.26
C GLY A 25 -5.85 -13.12 -13.04
N PHE A 26 -5.18 -13.54 -11.96
CA PHE A 26 -5.05 -14.96 -11.60
C PHE A 26 -5.58 -15.24 -10.19
N CYS A 27 -6.15 -16.42 -10.01
CA CYS A 27 -6.65 -16.90 -8.72
C CYS A 27 -5.54 -17.56 -7.91
N GLY A 28 -5.48 -17.24 -6.62
CA GLY A 28 -4.54 -17.86 -5.68
C GLY A 28 -4.81 -17.44 -4.25
N THR A 29 -4.01 -17.94 -3.31
CA THR A 29 -4.20 -17.71 -1.86
C THR A 29 -2.99 -17.06 -1.18
N SER A 30 -1.90 -16.80 -1.92
CA SER A 30 -0.73 -16.13 -1.34
C SER A 30 -0.93 -14.62 -1.28
N LYS A 31 -0.07 -13.94 -0.53
CA LYS A 31 -0.10 -12.47 -0.41
C LYS A 31 0.03 -11.75 -1.76
N ASP A 32 0.66 -12.34 -2.75
CA ASP A 32 0.76 -11.74 -4.10
C ASP A 32 -0.58 -11.73 -4.84
N TYR A 33 -1.51 -12.59 -4.44
CA TYR A 33 -2.86 -12.69 -4.98
C TYR A 33 -3.88 -11.93 -4.13
N CYS A 34 -3.75 -12.05 -2.81
CA CYS A 34 -4.70 -11.51 -1.84
C CYS A 34 -4.35 -10.11 -1.35
N GLY A 35 -3.12 -9.66 -1.58
CA GLY A 35 -2.57 -8.44 -1.06
C GLY A 35 -2.82 -7.20 -1.93
N MET A 36 -1.80 -6.35 -2.06
CA MET A 36 -1.92 -5.07 -2.76
C MET A 36 -2.34 -5.28 -4.23
N GLY A 37 -3.42 -4.59 -4.62
CA GLY A 37 -3.96 -4.68 -5.98
C GLY A 37 -4.83 -5.91 -6.24
N CYS A 38 -5.17 -6.69 -5.21
CA CYS A 38 -6.21 -7.70 -5.34
C CYS A 38 -7.54 -7.11 -5.83
N GLN A 39 -8.20 -7.78 -6.76
CA GLN A 39 -9.45 -7.36 -7.40
C GLN A 39 -10.66 -7.89 -6.61
N SER A 40 -11.17 -7.09 -5.67
CA SER A 40 -12.20 -7.52 -4.69
C SER A 40 -13.54 -7.93 -5.30
N ASP A 41 -13.89 -7.41 -6.47
CA ASP A 41 -15.13 -7.82 -7.18
C ASP A 41 -15.03 -9.24 -7.76
N TYR A 42 -13.80 -9.77 -7.87
CA TYR A 42 -13.50 -11.03 -8.56
C TYR A 42 -12.83 -12.07 -7.65
N GLY A 43 -12.68 -11.80 -6.35
CA GLY A 43 -12.16 -12.76 -5.37
C GLY A 43 -12.14 -12.19 -3.96
N LYS A 44 -11.86 -13.05 -2.98
CA LYS A 44 -11.63 -12.59 -1.60
C LYS A 44 -10.30 -11.87 -1.58
N CYS A 45 -10.28 -10.57 -1.35
CA CYS A 45 -9.03 -9.91 -0.99
C CYS A 45 -8.82 -10.06 0.50
N ASP A 46 -7.57 -10.24 0.90
CA ASP A 46 -7.28 -9.98 2.29
C ASP A 46 -7.70 -8.53 2.52
N ALA A 47 -8.46 -8.29 3.59
CA ALA A 47 -8.48 -6.95 4.14
C ALA A 47 -6.99 -6.65 4.27
N MET A 48 -6.49 -5.70 3.44
CA MET A 48 -5.22 -5.09 3.69
C MET A 48 -5.39 -4.65 5.13
N ASP A 49 -4.81 -5.43 6.05
CA ASP A 49 -4.70 -5.08 7.45
C ASP A 49 -4.23 -3.66 7.36
N THR A 50 -5.16 -2.75 7.68
CA THR A 50 -5.12 -1.36 7.22
C THR A 50 -3.67 -0.96 7.36
N ILE A 51 -3.03 -0.53 6.28
CA ILE A 51 -1.71 0.05 6.41
C ILE A 51 -1.96 1.39 7.14
N VAL A 52 -2.34 1.36 8.42
CA VAL A 52 -1.52 2.05 9.39
C VAL A 52 -0.11 1.54 9.13
N PRO A 53 0.88 2.42 9.00
CA PRO A 53 2.28 2.08 8.79
C PRO A 53 2.86 1.21 9.93
N SER A 54 2.33 0.03 10.21
CA SER A 54 2.77 -0.87 11.29
C SER A 54 4.10 -1.55 10.98
N LYS A 55 4.73 -1.20 9.85
CA LYS A 55 6.13 -1.47 9.57
C LYS A 55 6.90 -0.25 9.06
N LEU A 56 6.39 0.96 9.29
CA LEU A 56 7.24 2.13 9.21
C LEU A 56 7.65 2.51 10.62
N SER A 57 8.96 2.58 10.82
CA SER A 57 9.49 3.06 12.09
C SER A 57 9.40 4.58 12.11
N ILE A 58 9.09 5.13 13.29
CA ILE A 58 9.24 6.56 13.51
C ILE A 58 10.72 6.89 13.32
N SER A 59 10.99 7.89 12.50
CA SER A 59 12.33 8.36 12.22
C SER A 59 12.99 8.92 13.47
N THR A 60 14.17 8.41 13.78
CA THR A 60 15.04 8.89 14.87
C THR A 60 16.26 9.63 14.35
N ASP A 61 16.55 9.53 13.05
CA ASP A 61 17.68 10.18 12.36
C ASP A 61 17.22 11.27 11.38
N GLY A 62 15.91 11.56 11.34
CA GLY A 62 15.33 12.57 10.47
C GLY A 62 15.07 12.13 9.04
N SER A 63 15.36 10.87 8.67
CA SER A 63 15.04 10.33 7.35
C SER A 63 13.59 9.81 7.28
N CYS A 64 12.92 10.00 6.15
CA CYS A 64 11.54 9.53 5.92
C CYS A 64 11.31 9.18 4.46
N GLY A 65 10.14 8.58 4.18
CA GLY A 65 9.74 8.24 2.82
C GLY A 65 9.88 6.75 2.52
N MET A 66 9.47 6.39 1.30
CA MET A 66 9.39 5.00 0.85
C MET A 66 10.76 4.30 0.89
N ASP A 67 11.82 5.00 0.49
CA ASP A 67 13.17 4.44 0.33
C ASP A 67 13.75 3.92 1.65
N VAL A 68 13.41 4.58 2.76
CA VAL A 68 13.87 4.21 4.11
C VAL A 68 12.79 3.53 4.94
N GLY A 69 11.54 3.49 4.46
CA GLY A 69 10.41 2.92 5.19
C GLY A 69 10.21 3.57 6.56
N LYS A 70 10.36 4.89 6.66
CA LYS A 70 10.23 5.64 7.92
C LYS A 70 9.20 6.76 7.79
N ILE A 71 8.47 6.98 8.88
CA ILE A 71 7.59 8.15 9.02
C ILE A 71 8.23 9.19 9.92
N CYS A 72 7.88 10.45 9.70
CA CYS A 72 8.32 11.53 10.55
C CYS A 72 7.63 11.52 11.92
N PRO A 73 8.29 12.01 12.98
CA PRO A 73 7.67 12.22 14.27
C PRO A 73 6.38 13.05 14.17
N GLU A 74 5.50 12.88 15.14
CA GLU A 74 4.22 13.58 15.17
C GLU A 74 4.39 15.10 15.00
N GLY A 75 3.56 15.70 14.15
CA GLY A 75 3.58 17.14 13.87
C GLY A 75 4.65 17.60 12.90
N THR A 76 5.47 16.70 12.35
CA THR A 76 6.48 17.03 11.34
C THR A 76 6.15 16.46 9.96
N CYS A 77 6.67 17.11 8.93
CA CYS A 77 6.40 16.86 7.52
C CYS A 77 7.54 16.07 6.90
N CYS A 78 7.23 15.14 6.00
CA CYS A 78 8.24 14.45 5.22
C CYS A 78 8.45 15.19 3.90
N SER A 79 9.60 15.85 3.73
CA SER A 79 9.90 16.59 2.51
C SER A 79 9.98 15.67 1.29
N ARG A 80 9.87 16.24 0.08
CA ARG A 80 10.12 15.52 -1.18
C ARG A 80 11.51 14.88 -1.28
N TYR A 81 12.45 15.29 -0.42
CA TYR A 81 13.82 14.79 -0.38
C TYR A 81 14.03 13.71 0.69
N GLY A 82 12.96 13.28 1.37
CA GLY A 82 13.04 12.19 2.36
C GLY A 82 13.60 12.63 3.71
N PHE A 83 13.37 13.90 4.10
CA PHE A 83 13.77 14.42 5.41
C PHE A 83 12.59 14.96 6.18
N CYS A 84 12.63 14.81 7.50
CA CYS A 84 11.62 15.33 8.42
C CYS A 84 11.92 16.77 8.84
N GLY A 85 10.89 17.61 8.88
CA GLY A 85 10.99 19.00 9.33
C GLY A 85 9.64 19.69 9.38
N THR A 86 9.62 20.96 9.78
CA THR A 86 8.38 21.75 9.97
C THR A 86 8.32 23.03 9.16
N SER A 87 9.38 23.41 8.44
CA SER A 87 9.37 24.59 7.57
C SER A 87 8.64 24.30 6.26
N GLU A 88 8.32 25.35 5.50
CA GLU A 88 7.69 25.21 4.18
C GLU A 88 8.48 24.31 3.22
N ASP A 89 9.81 24.25 3.32
CA ASP A 89 10.62 23.36 2.47
C ASP A 89 10.30 21.86 2.69
N TYR A 90 9.73 21.53 3.86
CA TYR A 90 9.33 20.18 4.24
C TYR A 90 7.83 19.95 4.07
N CYS A 91 7.01 20.93 4.47
CA CYS A 91 5.55 20.83 4.51
C CYS A 91 4.86 21.35 3.25
N GLY A 92 5.60 22.05 2.39
CA GLY A 92 5.08 22.66 1.18
C GLY A 92 4.95 21.67 0.02
N MET A 93 5.16 22.17 -1.19
CA MET A 93 4.97 21.39 -2.41
C MET A 93 5.90 20.16 -2.44
N GLY A 94 5.30 18.98 -2.54
CA GLY A 94 6.02 17.71 -2.59
C GLY A 94 6.22 17.04 -1.23
N CYS A 95 5.59 17.54 -0.16
CA CYS A 95 5.48 16.80 1.09
C CYS A 95 4.85 15.41 0.86
N GLN A 96 5.44 14.37 1.44
CA GLN A 96 5.04 12.97 1.30
C GLN A 96 4.02 12.61 2.39
N SER A 97 2.73 12.72 2.09
CA SER A 97 1.61 12.59 3.06
C SER A 97 1.50 11.22 3.72
N ASP A 98 2.01 10.16 3.09
CA ASP A 98 2.04 8.82 3.68
C ASP A 98 3.13 8.67 4.76
N TYR A 99 4.04 9.65 4.85
CA TYR A 99 5.24 9.59 5.70
C TYR A 99 5.40 10.78 6.65
N GLY A 100 4.46 11.72 6.66
CA GLY A 100 4.48 12.88 7.54
C GLY A 100 3.24 13.75 7.38
N LYS A 101 3.12 14.78 8.21
CA LYS A 101 2.02 15.74 8.12
C LYS A 101 2.22 16.66 6.92
N CYS A 102 1.31 16.62 5.96
CA CYS A 102 1.12 17.62 4.93
C CYS A 102 -0.32 18.14 5.10
#